data_AF-A0A9P0D4U7-F1
#
_entry.id   AF-A0A9P0D4U7-F1
#
_cell.length_a   1.000
_cell.length_b   1.000
_cell.length_c   1.000
_cell.angle_alpha   90.00
_cell.angle_beta   90.00
_cell.angle_gamma   90.00
#
_symmetry.space_group_name_H-M   'P 1'
#
loop_
_entity.id
_entity.type
_entity.pdbx_description
1 polymer ?
#
loop_
_entity_poly.entity_id
_entity_poly.type
_entity_poly.pdbx_seq_one_letter_code
_entity_poly.pdbx_strand_id
1 'polypeptide(L)'
;MFTRKDQLIKRTGEAGIGRYDFLRQLINEYTTTKSYENKKQTLANLANFAYDPINYDFIKQLHLIDLFLSELSNDDEELTHFALAGLCNVCCDPESQAYIITLNGIKLISNYLLHKNEEISLNALTTLYYLFETRNQLIPPELKSTVIQYEASDNPRLKNLGTLFANTYFH
;
A
#
# COMPACT_ATOMS: atom_id res chain seq x y z
N MET A 1 -12.54 1.80 -15.19
CA MET A 1 -12.53 2.39 -16.55
C MET A 1 -11.09 2.33 -17.04
N PHE A 2 -10.75 1.43 -17.97
CA PHE A 2 -9.36 1.18 -18.37
C PHE A 2 -8.90 2.23 -19.39
N THR A 3 -7.87 2.99 -19.03
CA THR A 3 -7.28 4.06 -19.84
C THR A 3 -6.55 3.47 -21.06
N ARG A 4 -6.83 3.97 -22.27
CA ARG A 4 -6.25 3.47 -23.54
C ARG A 4 -4.77 3.88 -23.67
N LYS A 5 -3.93 3.04 -24.31
CA LYS A 5 -2.50 3.30 -24.62
C LYS A 5 -2.20 4.71 -25.13
N ASP A 6 -3.09 5.27 -25.93
CA ASP A 6 -2.95 6.58 -26.55
C ASP A 6 -3.06 7.74 -25.53
N GLN A 7 -3.89 7.57 -24.50
CA GLN A 7 -3.99 8.51 -23.37
C GLN A 7 -2.80 8.37 -22.41
N LEU A 8 -2.18 7.19 -22.37
CA LEU A 8 -1.00 6.92 -21.56
C LEU A 8 0.23 7.67 -22.12
N ILE A 9 0.40 7.71 -23.44
CA ILE A 9 1.46 8.47 -24.13
C ILE A 9 1.28 9.99 -23.94
N LYS A 10 0.04 10.49 -23.89
CA LYS A 10 -0.24 11.91 -23.62
C LYS A 10 0.04 12.36 -22.19
N ARG A 11 0.11 11.43 -21.25
CA ARG A 11 0.38 11.67 -19.82
C ARG A 11 1.85 11.44 -19.45
N THR A 12 2.73 11.21 -20.42
CA THR A 12 4.19 11.22 -20.21
C THR A 12 4.60 12.66 -19.89
N GLY A 13 5.33 12.88 -18.80
CA GLY A 13 5.64 14.23 -18.31
C GLY A 13 6.41 15.07 -19.34
N GLU A 14 6.37 16.40 -19.18
CA GLU A 14 6.95 17.39 -20.12
C GLU A 14 8.42 17.14 -20.48
N ALA A 15 9.16 16.41 -19.63
CA ALA A 15 10.57 16.06 -19.84
C ALA A 15 10.80 14.91 -20.86
N GLY A 16 9.75 14.25 -21.36
CA GLY A 16 9.87 13.12 -22.30
C GLY A 16 10.44 11.82 -21.70
N ILE A 17 10.68 11.80 -20.38
CA ILE A 17 11.14 10.61 -19.65
C ILE A 17 9.96 9.63 -19.51
N GLY A 18 10.16 8.37 -19.91
CA GLY A 18 9.15 7.33 -19.77
C GLY A 18 8.81 7.06 -18.30
N ARG A 19 7.58 6.61 -18.02
CA ARG A 19 7.12 6.32 -16.64
C ARG A 19 8.05 5.36 -15.89
N TYR A 20 8.54 4.33 -16.57
CA TYR A 20 9.50 3.40 -16.01
C TYR A 20 10.76 4.12 -15.51
N ASP A 21 11.38 4.94 -16.36
CA ASP A 21 12.60 5.66 -16.01
C ASP A 21 12.35 6.69 -14.91
N PHE A 22 11.18 7.31 -14.88
CA PHE A 22 10.81 8.25 -13.82
C PHE A 22 10.65 7.54 -12.46
N LEU A 23 9.93 6.42 -12.42
CA LEU A 23 9.81 5.61 -11.20
C LEU A 23 11.17 5.09 -10.73
N ARG A 24 12.00 4.64 -11.68
CA ARG A 24 13.38 4.21 -11.39
C ARG A 24 14.22 5.35 -10.79
N GLN A 25 14.09 6.57 -11.30
CA GLN A 25 14.77 7.74 -10.74
C GLN A 25 14.32 8.03 -9.31
N LEU A 26 13.01 7.97 -9.03
CA LEU A 26 12.49 8.17 -7.67
C LEU A 26 13.01 7.10 -6.70
N ILE A 27 13.06 5.82 -7.11
CA ILE A 27 13.63 4.74 -6.29
C ILE A 27 15.12 4.96 -6.05
N ASN A 28 15.86 5.37 -7.09
CA ASN A 28 17.28 5.69 -6.95
C ASN A 28 17.51 6.88 -6.02
N GLU A 29 16.72 7.94 -6.12
CA GLU A 29 16.80 9.08 -5.20
C GLU A 29 16.51 8.65 -3.76
N TYR A 30 15.43 7.89 -3.54
CA TYR A 30 15.05 7.39 -2.23
C TYR A 30 16.19 6.58 -1.56
N THR A 31 16.85 5.71 -2.34
CA THR A 31 17.88 4.80 -1.84
C THR A 31 19.25 5.46 -1.66
N THR A 32 19.54 6.56 -2.36
CA THR A 32 20.86 7.22 -2.34
C THR A 32 20.88 8.51 -1.51
N THR A 33 19.74 9.15 -1.31
CA THR A 33 19.65 10.39 -0.57
C THR A 33 19.89 10.19 0.92
N LYS A 34 20.57 11.16 1.54
CA LYS A 34 20.73 11.27 3.00
C LYS A 34 19.73 12.27 3.61
N SER A 35 18.99 12.99 2.77
CA SER A 35 17.98 13.95 3.21
C SER A 35 16.69 13.21 3.55
N TYR A 36 16.25 13.34 4.80
CA TYR A 36 14.97 12.79 5.26
C TYR A 36 13.79 13.35 4.45
N GLU A 37 13.78 14.66 4.19
CA GLU A 37 12.71 15.29 3.40
C GLU A 37 12.65 14.75 1.96
N ASN A 38 13.81 14.46 1.35
CA ASN A 38 13.82 13.86 0.02
C ASN A 38 13.29 12.42 0.08
N LYS A 39 13.65 11.63 1.10
CA LYS A 39 13.08 10.28 1.29
C LYS A 39 11.56 10.33 1.41
N LYS A 40 11.06 11.19 2.27
CA LYS A 40 9.63 11.41 2.46
C LYS A 40 8.94 11.79 1.15
N GLN A 41 9.45 12.81 0.46
CA GLN A 41 8.86 13.29 -0.79
C GLN A 41 8.87 12.23 -1.89
N THR A 42 9.99 11.52 -2.05
CA THR A 42 10.12 10.47 -3.06
C THR A 42 9.22 9.27 -2.75
N LEU A 43 9.13 8.83 -1.49
CA LEU A 43 8.25 7.73 -1.09
C LEU A 43 6.77 8.09 -1.23
N ALA A 44 6.39 9.32 -0.86
CA ALA A 44 5.04 9.84 -1.07
C ALA A 44 4.67 9.88 -2.56
N ASN A 45 5.59 10.32 -3.42
CA ASN A 45 5.39 10.27 -4.86
C ASN A 45 5.21 8.84 -5.35
N LEU A 46 6.07 7.90 -4.93
CA LEU A 46 5.96 6.49 -5.29
C LEU A 46 4.61 5.89 -4.87
N ALA A 47 4.13 6.21 -3.67
CA ALA A 47 2.80 5.79 -3.20
C ALA A 47 1.66 6.34 -4.07
N ASN A 48 1.76 7.60 -4.53
CA ASN A 48 0.79 8.19 -5.46
C ASN A 48 0.82 7.52 -6.84
N PHE A 49 2.00 7.15 -7.36
CA PHE A 49 2.10 6.41 -8.61
C PHE A 49 1.50 5.01 -8.52
N ALA A 50 1.55 4.38 -7.34
CA ALA A 50 0.93 3.07 -7.10
C ALA A 50 -0.61 3.08 -7.22
N TYR A 51 -1.25 4.24 -7.33
CA TYR A 51 -2.69 4.33 -7.54
C TYR A 51 -3.12 4.06 -9.01
N ASP A 52 -2.28 4.40 -10.00
CA ASP A 52 -2.66 4.26 -11.41
C ASP A 52 -2.23 2.88 -11.96
N PRO A 53 -3.18 2.03 -12.40
CA PRO A 53 -2.87 0.68 -12.91
C PRO A 53 -1.87 0.65 -14.05
N ILE A 54 -1.69 1.76 -14.76
CA ILE A 54 -0.67 1.85 -15.81
C ILE A 54 0.76 1.63 -15.29
N ASN A 55 0.98 1.84 -14.00
CA ASN A 55 2.28 1.70 -13.38
C ASN A 55 2.52 0.29 -12.85
N TYR A 56 1.52 -0.59 -12.77
CA TYR A 56 1.65 -1.89 -12.11
C TYR A 56 2.76 -2.76 -12.70
N ASP A 57 2.87 -2.81 -14.03
CA ASP A 57 3.97 -3.57 -14.67
C ASP A 57 5.34 -2.98 -14.35
N PHE A 58 5.46 -1.65 -14.28
CA PHE A 58 6.72 -0.99 -13.89
C PHE A 58 7.03 -1.19 -12.41
N ILE A 59 6.02 -1.13 -11.53
CA ILE A 59 6.12 -1.36 -10.10
C ILE A 59 6.66 -2.77 -9.81
N LYS A 60 6.15 -3.78 -10.54
CA LYS A 60 6.64 -5.16 -10.48
C LYS A 60 8.09 -5.28 -10.97
N GLN A 61 8.41 -4.69 -12.13
CA GLN A 61 9.77 -4.73 -12.69
C GLN A 61 10.80 -4.01 -11.81
N LEU A 62 10.38 -2.97 -11.08
CA LEU A 62 11.25 -2.16 -10.24
C LEU A 62 11.28 -2.60 -8.77
N HIS A 63 10.60 -3.69 -8.40
CA HIS A 63 10.55 -4.21 -7.03
C HIS A 63 10.09 -3.16 -6.00
N LEU A 64 9.14 -2.30 -6.39
CA LEU A 64 8.70 -1.21 -5.52
C LEU A 64 7.90 -1.72 -4.29
N ILE A 65 7.26 -2.89 -4.40
CA ILE A 65 6.58 -3.54 -3.27
C ILE A 65 7.58 -3.91 -2.17
N ASP A 66 8.76 -4.42 -2.55
CA ASP A 66 9.83 -4.75 -1.61
C ASP A 66 10.30 -3.52 -0.84
N LEU A 67 10.42 -2.37 -1.54
CA LEU A 67 10.75 -1.09 -0.90
C LEU A 67 9.69 -0.71 0.14
N PHE A 68 8.41 -0.71 -0.21
CA PHE A 68 7.35 -0.37 0.74
C PHE A 68 7.34 -1.31 1.96
N LEU A 69 7.48 -2.62 1.76
CA LEU A 69 7.53 -3.57 2.88
C LEU A 69 8.76 -3.38 3.76
N SER A 70 9.91 -2.99 3.20
CA SER A 70 11.11 -2.70 3.97
C SER A 70 10.92 -1.50 4.92
N GLU A 71 10.15 -0.49 4.49
CA GLU A 71 9.85 0.69 5.30
C GLU A 71 8.93 0.38 6.49
N LEU A 72 8.15 -0.71 6.43
CA LEU A 72 7.36 -1.20 7.57
C LEU A 72 8.22 -1.80 8.70
N SER A 73 9.53 -1.92 8.51
CA SER A 73 10.46 -2.34 9.57
C SER A 73 11.29 -1.18 10.11
N ASN A 74 11.13 0.02 9.54
CA ASN A 74 11.81 1.22 9.99
C ASN A 74 10.97 1.91 11.07
N ASP A 75 11.63 2.42 12.12
CA ASP A 75 10.98 3.15 13.23
C ASP A 75 10.71 4.60 12.84
N ASP A 76 10.04 4.81 11.69
CA ASP A 76 9.69 6.11 11.16
C ASP A 76 8.21 6.15 10.78
N GLU A 77 7.42 6.89 11.55
CA GLU A 77 5.96 6.94 11.45
C GLU A 77 5.49 7.52 10.10
N GLU A 78 6.21 8.50 9.55
CA GLU A 78 5.80 9.19 8.34
C GLU A 78 6.19 8.40 7.08
N LEU A 79 7.37 7.77 7.06
CA LEU A 79 7.74 6.83 6.00
C LEU A 79 6.85 5.59 6.02
N THR A 80 6.53 5.06 7.20
CA THR A 80 5.54 3.99 7.39
C THR A 80 4.20 4.37 6.76
N HIS A 81 3.71 5.58 7.02
CA HIS A 81 2.44 6.06 6.47
C HIS A 81 2.44 6.01 4.94
N PHE A 82 3.48 6.54 4.29
CA PHE A 82 3.58 6.52 2.83
C PHE A 82 3.77 5.11 2.27
N ALA A 83 4.54 4.26 2.94
CA ALA A 83 4.72 2.87 2.53
C ALA A 83 3.40 2.08 2.58
N LEU A 84 2.63 2.21 3.67
CA LEU A 84 1.30 1.58 3.78
C LEU A 84 0.32 2.15 2.76
N ALA A 85 0.35 3.46 2.50
CA ALA A 85 -0.47 4.06 1.44
C ALA A 85 -0.13 3.46 0.06
N GLY A 86 1.16 3.28 -0.24
CA GLY A 86 1.62 2.63 -1.46
C GLY A 86 1.17 1.18 -1.59
N LEU A 87 1.26 0.40 -0.49
CA LEU A 87 0.77 -0.98 -0.44
C LEU A 87 -0.76 -1.05 -0.61
N CYS A 88 -1.50 -0.15 0.03
CA CYS A 88 -2.94 -0.07 -0.11
C CYS A 88 -3.37 0.28 -1.54
N ASN A 89 -2.61 1.12 -2.23
CA ASN A 89 -2.89 1.49 -3.61
C ASN A 89 -2.58 0.35 -4.60
N VAL A 90 -1.45 -0.35 -4.41
CA VAL A 90 -1.03 -1.42 -5.31
C VAL A 90 -1.78 -2.73 -5.06
N CYS A 91 -2.35 -2.94 -3.87
CA CYS A 91 -3.11 -4.15 -3.56
C CYS A 91 -4.44 -4.25 -4.32
N CYS A 92 -4.77 -3.34 -5.24
CA CYS A 92 -5.86 -3.55 -6.20
C CYS A 92 -5.47 -4.48 -7.36
N ASP A 93 -4.18 -4.74 -7.57
CA ASP A 93 -3.67 -5.68 -8.57
C ASP A 93 -3.51 -7.11 -8.00
N PRO A 94 -4.16 -8.13 -8.57
CA PRO A 94 -4.08 -9.50 -8.07
C PRO A 94 -2.66 -10.09 -8.02
N GLU A 95 -1.78 -9.73 -8.97
CA GLU A 95 -0.39 -10.18 -8.96
C GLU A 95 0.38 -9.53 -7.81
N SER A 96 0.21 -8.22 -7.61
CA SER A 96 0.80 -7.47 -6.50
C SER A 96 0.33 -7.99 -5.15
N GLN A 97 -0.98 -8.28 -4.97
CA GLN A 97 -1.51 -8.91 -3.77
C GLN A 97 -0.83 -10.26 -3.48
N ALA A 98 -0.72 -11.11 -4.50
CA ALA A 98 -0.06 -12.41 -4.38
C ALA A 98 1.39 -12.24 -3.93
N TYR A 99 2.10 -11.28 -4.51
CA TYR A 99 3.49 -11.01 -4.18
C TYR A 99 3.65 -10.49 -2.74
N ILE A 100 2.82 -9.53 -2.31
CA ILE A 100 2.79 -9.03 -0.92
C ILE A 100 2.62 -10.18 0.08
N ILE A 101 1.71 -11.11 -0.20
CA ILE A 101 1.47 -12.29 0.63
C ILE A 101 2.71 -13.18 0.71
N THR A 102 3.38 -13.46 -0.42
CA THR A 102 4.59 -14.29 -0.43
C THR A 102 5.74 -13.69 0.38
N LEU A 103 5.77 -12.37 0.53
CA LEU A 103 6.75 -11.63 1.32
C LEU A 103 6.33 -11.45 2.79
N ASN A 104 5.40 -12.28 3.29
CA ASN A 104 4.89 -12.20 4.67
C ASN A 104 4.22 -10.85 5.00
N GLY A 105 3.68 -10.17 3.97
CA GLY A 105 3.10 -8.84 4.10
C GLY A 105 1.91 -8.77 5.05
N ILE A 106 1.09 -9.83 5.16
CA ILE A 106 -0.03 -9.86 6.12
C ILE A 106 0.45 -9.63 7.55
N LYS A 107 1.51 -10.34 7.97
CA LYS A 107 2.08 -10.19 9.31
C LYS A 107 2.62 -8.77 9.50
N LEU A 108 3.41 -8.28 8.55
CA LEU A 108 4.03 -6.95 8.62
C LEU A 108 2.98 -5.84 8.72
N ILE A 109 1.95 -5.89 7.88
CA ILE A 109 0.88 -4.89 7.84
C ILE A 109 0.00 -4.98 9.10
N SER A 110 -0.26 -6.19 9.63
CA SER A 110 -1.09 -6.37 10.82
C SER A 110 -0.55 -5.69 12.08
N ASN A 111 0.77 -5.46 12.15
CA ASN A 111 1.40 -4.74 13.26
C ASN A 111 0.96 -3.26 13.35
N TYR A 112 0.39 -2.71 12.27
CA TYR A 112 -0.04 -1.32 12.18
C TYR A 112 -1.54 -1.13 12.41
N LEU A 113 -2.26 -2.20 12.73
CA LEU A 113 -3.62 -2.07 13.22
C LEU A 113 -3.63 -1.44 14.62
N LEU A 114 -4.70 -0.70 14.90
CA LEU A 114 -4.90 0.11 16.11
C LEU A 114 -3.78 1.13 16.36
N HIS A 115 -3.02 1.49 15.33
CA HIS A 115 -2.02 2.54 15.41
C HIS A 115 -2.70 3.89 15.74
N LYS A 116 -2.05 4.70 16.59
CA LYS A 116 -2.54 6.01 17.06
C LYS A 116 -2.88 6.99 15.92
N ASN A 117 -2.16 6.87 14.80
CA ASN A 117 -2.45 7.60 13.58
C ASN A 117 -3.50 6.84 12.79
N GLU A 118 -4.69 7.44 12.68
CA GLU A 118 -5.85 6.82 12.05
C GLU A 118 -5.63 6.49 10.57
N GLU A 119 -4.82 7.27 9.84
CA GLU A 119 -4.53 6.98 8.42
C GLU A 119 -3.65 5.75 8.26
N ILE A 120 -2.70 5.52 9.17
CA ILE A 120 -1.89 4.29 9.21
C ILE A 120 -2.80 3.09 9.48
N SER A 121 -3.64 3.19 10.51
CA SER A 121 -4.63 2.17 10.84
C SER A 121 -5.57 1.87 9.68
N LEU A 122 -6.06 2.91 8.99
CA LEU A 122 -7.01 2.79 7.89
C LEU A 122 -6.36 2.12 6.67
N ASN A 123 -5.14 2.54 6.30
CA ASN A 123 -4.39 1.91 5.21
C ASN A 123 -4.06 0.46 5.52
N ALA A 124 -3.65 0.14 6.75
CA ALA A 124 -3.38 -1.24 7.16
C ALA A 124 -4.64 -2.11 7.08
N LEU A 125 -5.76 -1.65 7.66
CA LEU A 125 -7.03 -2.37 7.65
C LEU A 125 -7.56 -2.58 6.23
N THR A 126 -7.48 -1.55 5.38
CA THR A 126 -7.93 -1.62 3.98
C THR A 126 -7.06 -2.58 3.17
N THR A 127 -5.74 -2.51 3.33
CA THR A 127 -4.83 -3.41 2.62
C THR A 127 -5.11 -4.86 3.00
N LEU A 128 -5.26 -5.16 4.29
CA LEU A 128 -5.57 -6.50 4.76
C LEU A 128 -6.91 -6.99 4.20
N TYR A 129 -7.96 -6.16 4.19
CA TYR A 129 -9.26 -6.52 3.63
C TYR A 129 -9.12 -7.08 2.21
N TYR A 130 -8.36 -6.40 1.35
CA TYR A 130 -8.15 -6.84 -0.04
C TYR A 130 -7.24 -8.07 -0.15
N LEU A 131 -6.23 -8.21 0.72
CA LEU A 131 -5.36 -9.39 0.71
C LEU A 131 -6.10 -10.68 1.08
N PHE A 132 -7.12 -10.62 1.93
CA PHE A 132 -7.96 -11.78 2.26
C PHE A 132 -9.01 -12.09 1.17
N GLU A 133 -9.49 -11.08 0.46
CA GLU A 133 -10.54 -11.23 -0.58
C GLU A 133 -10.12 -12.18 -1.70
N THR A 134 -8.89 -12.06 -2.18
CA THR A 134 -8.43 -12.78 -3.38
C THR A 134 -7.99 -14.22 -3.15
N ARG A 135 -7.88 -14.66 -1.90
CA ARG A 135 -7.16 -15.90 -1.57
C ARG A 135 -7.90 -16.83 -0.61
N ASN A 136 -9.08 -16.45 -0.09
CA ASN A 136 -9.81 -17.24 0.92
C ASN A 136 -8.87 -17.72 2.05
N GLN A 137 -7.93 -16.88 2.47
CA GLN A 137 -6.97 -17.26 3.51
C GLN A 137 -7.67 -17.33 4.86
N LEU A 138 -7.22 -18.26 5.69
CA LEU A 138 -7.66 -18.31 7.09
C LEU A 138 -7.14 -17.08 7.82
N ILE A 139 -8.05 -16.28 8.37
CA ILE A 139 -7.69 -15.11 9.16
C ILE A 139 -7.16 -15.57 10.53
N PRO A 140 -5.97 -15.10 10.96
CA PRO A 140 -5.46 -15.41 12.29
C PRO A 140 -6.44 -14.95 13.39
N PRO A 141 -6.62 -15.73 14.47
CA PRO A 141 -7.53 -15.36 15.57
C PRO A 141 -7.17 -14.00 16.20
N GLU A 142 -5.88 -13.67 16.28
CA GLU A 142 -5.42 -12.39 16.82
C GLU A 142 -5.96 -11.24 15.96
N LEU A 143 -5.86 -11.38 14.63
CA LEU A 143 -6.37 -10.39 13.68
C LEU A 143 -7.88 -10.22 13.79
N LYS A 144 -8.63 -11.31 14.00
CA LYS A 144 -10.08 -11.23 14.23
C LYS A 144 -10.43 -10.37 15.44
N SER A 145 -9.74 -10.56 16.55
CA SER A 145 -9.97 -9.77 17.76
C SER A 145 -9.68 -8.28 17.56
N THR A 146 -8.67 -7.94 16.75
CA THR A 146 -8.30 -6.57 16.41
C THR A 146 -9.32 -5.93 15.47
N VAL A 147 -9.79 -6.64 14.45
CA VAL A 147 -10.78 -6.13 13.49
C VAL A 147 -12.10 -5.79 14.17
N ILE A 148 -12.58 -6.66 15.09
CA ILE A 148 -13.82 -6.42 15.84
C ILE A 148 -13.74 -5.15 16.69
N GLN A 149 -12.57 -4.79 17.23
CA GLN A 149 -12.42 -3.55 18.01
C GLN A 149 -12.73 -2.29 17.20
N TYR A 150 -12.51 -2.31 15.88
CA TYR A 150 -12.85 -1.16 15.04
C TYR A 150 -14.35 -0.90 14.96
N GLU A 151 -15.23 -1.88 15.19
CA GLU A 151 -16.69 -1.66 15.20
C GLU A 151 -17.15 -0.64 16.27
N ALA A 152 -16.34 -0.48 17.32
CA ALA A 152 -16.53 0.48 18.40
C ALA A 152 -15.74 1.79 18.21
N SER A 153 -15.03 1.96 17.09
CA SER A 153 -14.23 3.17 16.81
C SER A 153 -15.10 4.43 16.68
N ASP A 154 -14.63 5.54 17.26
CA ASP A 154 -15.24 6.87 17.07
C ASP A 154 -15.00 7.43 15.66
N ASN A 155 -13.93 7.01 14.99
CA ASN A 155 -13.70 7.34 13.59
C ASN A 155 -14.64 6.52 12.69
N PRO A 156 -15.52 7.16 11.89
CA PRO A 156 -16.51 6.48 11.09
C PRO A 156 -15.92 5.65 9.93
N ARG A 157 -14.77 6.04 9.37
CA ARG A 157 -14.10 5.28 8.30
C ARG A 157 -13.60 3.94 8.84
N LEU A 158 -12.91 3.97 9.98
CA LEU A 158 -12.41 2.77 10.64
C LEU A 158 -13.56 1.87 11.10
N LYS A 159 -14.62 2.46 11.69
CA LYS A 159 -15.81 1.71 12.09
C LYS A 159 -16.50 1.00 10.94
N ASN A 160 -16.77 1.73 9.86
CA ASN A 160 -17.43 1.16 8.69
C ASN A 160 -16.60 0.06 8.04
N LEU A 161 -15.27 0.28 7.92
CA LEU A 161 -14.38 -0.72 7.34
C LEU A 161 -14.22 -1.95 8.24
N GLY A 162 -14.09 -1.77 9.55
CA GLY A 162 -14.04 -2.87 10.52
C GLY A 162 -15.30 -3.73 10.48
N THR A 163 -16.46 -3.08 10.44
CA THR A 163 -17.77 -3.75 10.32
C THR A 163 -17.89 -4.50 9.00
N LEU A 164 -17.45 -3.89 7.88
CA LEU A 164 -17.43 -4.55 6.57
C LEU A 164 -16.51 -5.78 6.59
N PHE A 165 -15.30 -5.62 7.11
CA PHE A 165 -14.33 -6.72 7.21
C PHE A 165 -14.91 -7.87 8.04
N ALA A 166 -15.47 -7.59 9.21
CA ALA A 166 -16.07 -8.62 10.06
C ALA A 166 -17.22 -9.36 9.37
N ASN A 167 -18.13 -8.63 8.73
CA ASN A 167 -19.26 -9.21 8.00
C ASN A 167 -18.84 -10.05 6.79
N THR A 168 -17.76 -9.68 6.10
CA THR A 168 -17.30 -10.40 4.92
C THR A 168 -16.60 -11.71 5.28
N TYR A 169 -15.86 -11.77 6.40
CA TYR A 169 -14.95 -12.88 6.66
C TYR A 169 -15.14 -13.64 7.98
N PHE A 170 -15.89 -13.11 8.95
CA PHE A 170 -16.08 -13.77 10.25
C PHE A 170 -17.47 -14.35 10.46
N HIS A 171 -18.44 -13.93 9.65
CA HIS A 171 -19.85 -14.28 9.69
C HIS A 171 -20.24 -15.03 8.42
#